data_AF-A0A7X9BWC3-F1
#
_entry.id   AF-A0A7X9BWC3-F1
#
_cell.length_a   1.000
_cell.length_b   1.000
_cell.length_c   1.000
_cell.angle_alpha   90.00
_cell.angle_beta   90.00
_cell.angle_gamma   90.00
#
_symmetry.space_group_name_H-M   'P 1'
#
loop_
_entity.id
_entity.type
_entity.pdbx_description
1 polymer ?
#
loop_
_entity_poly.entity_id
_entity_poly.type
_entity_poly.pdbx_seq_one_letter_code
_entity_poly.pdbx_strand_id
1 'polypeptide(L)'
;MKKRGILISLMAFVAICMIAVGCSSTTSQPVSFRADIAPGTLSVEEYAKYYPKQYDTYMKTAEMSNEGSKYGGSEEYNNLAQWPFLKEIFAGYGFSIEYNEDRGHHYALEDVQKIKRINENSIASCWTCKSANVAGVVEEMGDAYYSANFHDLKGKMTEGITCANCHDPQTMNLVITQPPLRDALNRLGKDPDNLT
;
A
#
# COMPACT_ATOMS: atom_id res chain seq x y z
N MET A 1 44.95 -43.34 22.88
CA MET A 1 44.51 -42.75 21.60
C MET A 1 42.99 -42.82 21.37
N LYS A 2 42.31 -43.95 21.62
CA LYS A 2 40.84 -44.09 21.46
C LYS A 2 39.96 -43.06 22.21
N LYS A 3 40.32 -42.68 23.45
CA LYS A 3 39.51 -41.74 24.26
C LYS A 3 39.48 -40.30 23.71
N ARG A 4 40.56 -39.84 23.05
CA ARG A 4 40.61 -38.51 22.41
C ARG A 4 39.75 -38.46 21.13
N GLY A 5 39.71 -39.54 20.34
CA GLY A 5 38.87 -39.63 19.15
C GLY A 5 37.37 -39.60 19.48
N ILE A 6 36.97 -40.27 20.58
CA ILE A 6 35.58 -40.24 21.07
C ILE A 6 35.19 -38.83 21.53
N LEU A 7 36.08 -38.13 22.25
CA LEU A 7 35.82 -36.76 22.73
C LEU A 7 35.65 -35.75 21.58
N ILE A 8 36.49 -35.86 20.54
CA ILE A 8 36.44 -34.99 19.37
C ILE A 8 35.16 -35.26 18.55
N SER A 9 34.77 -36.53 18.40
CA SER A 9 33.53 -36.90 17.70
C SER A 9 32.28 -36.43 18.46
N LEU A 10 32.30 -36.46 19.79
CA LEU A 10 31.21 -35.95 20.62
C LEU A 10 31.08 -34.43 20.51
N MET A 11 32.21 -33.70 20.53
CA MET A 11 32.21 -32.25 20.34
C MET A 11 31.73 -31.83 18.94
N ALA A 12 32.13 -32.57 17.90
CA ALA A 12 31.65 -32.32 16.54
C ALA A 12 30.14 -32.57 16.41
N PHE A 13 29.62 -33.61 17.04
CA PHE A 13 28.18 -33.91 17.05
C PHE A 13 27.38 -32.81 17.77
N VAL A 14 27.86 -32.36 18.93
CA VAL A 14 27.21 -31.26 19.68
C VAL A 14 27.22 -29.95 18.87
N ALA A 15 28.32 -29.63 18.19
CA ALA A 15 28.41 -28.45 17.33
C ALA A 15 27.43 -28.53 16.14
N ILE A 16 27.31 -29.70 15.50
CA ILE A 16 26.36 -29.92 14.40
C ILE A 16 24.91 -29.82 14.90
N CYS A 17 24.60 -30.35 16.09
CA CYS A 17 23.28 -30.20 16.70
C CYS A 17 22.95 -28.73 17.02
N MET A 18 23.91 -27.94 17.52
CA MET A 18 23.68 -26.52 17.78
C MET A 18 23.42 -25.71 16.49
N ILE A 19 24.12 -26.05 15.40
CA ILE A 19 23.89 -25.41 14.09
C ILE A 19 22.51 -25.79 13.52
N ALA A 20 22.10 -27.05 13.65
CA ALA A 20 20.80 -27.51 13.18
C ALA A 20 19.61 -26.88 13.94
N VAL A 21 19.76 -26.65 15.25
CA VAL A 21 18.73 -25.98 16.07
C VAL A 21 18.66 -24.48 15.77
N GLY A 22 19.78 -23.83 15.44
CA GLY A 22 19.83 -22.40 15.11
C GLY A 22 19.17 -22.00 13.78
N CYS A 23 19.03 -22.92 12.83
CA CYS A 23 18.40 -22.63 11.52
C CYS A 23 16.88 -22.84 11.49
N SER A 24 16.26 -23.30 12.58
CA SER A 24 14.82 -23.63 12.60
C SER A 24 13.95 -22.58 13.30
N SER A 25 14.51 -21.45 13.73
CA SER A 25 13.71 -20.36 14.30
C SER A 25 13.02 -19.58 13.19
N THR A 26 11.85 -20.06 12.77
CA THR A 26 10.78 -19.17 12.31
C THR A 26 10.37 -18.32 13.50
N THR A 27 11.11 -17.26 13.77
CA THR A 27 10.78 -16.26 14.78
C THR A 27 9.53 -15.52 14.30
N SER A 28 8.34 -16.09 14.51
CA SER A 28 7.14 -15.28 14.61
C SER A 28 7.32 -14.46 15.89
N GLN A 29 7.79 -13.22 15.75
CA GLN A 29 7.82 -12.29 16.87
C GLN A 29 6.37 -12.17 17.35
N PRO A 30 6.03 -12.59 18.59
CA PRO A 30 4.70 -12.34 19.11
C PRO A 30 4.57 -10.82 19.22
N VAL A 31 3.68 -10.23 18.42
CA VAL A 31 3.24 -8.84 18.63
C VAL A 31 2.56 -8.83 19.99
N SER A 32 3.28 -8.33 21.00
CA SER A 32 2.84 -8.32 22.41
C SER A 32 1.68 -7.35 22.68
N PHE A 33 1.28 -6.58 21.66
CA PHE A 33 0.19 -5.62 21.72
C PHE A 33 -0.73 -5.82 20.51
N ARG A 34 -2.00 -6.10 20.81
CA ARG A 34 -3.07 -6.21 19.82
C ARG A 34 -4.07 -5.10 20.11
N ALA A 35 -4.11 -4.10 19.23
CA ALA A 35 -5.07 -3.02 19.31
C ALA A 35 -6.49 -3.56 19.08
N ASP A 36 -7.46 -3.00 19.80
CA ASP A 36 -8.87 -3.31 19.60
C ASP A 36 -9.45 -2.32 18.58
N ILE A 37 -9.11 -2.52 17.31
CA ILE A 37 -9.65 -1.74 16.19
C ILE A 37 -10.76 -2.56 15.55
N ALA A 38 -11.94 -1.95 15.40
CA ALA A 38 -13.12 -2.62 14.87
C ALA A 38 -12.89 -3.08 13.41
N PRO A 39 -13.44 -4.24 12.99
CA PRO A 39 -13.44 -4.66 11.59
C PRO A 39 -14.04 -3.58 10.69
N GLY A 40 -13.44 -3.38 9.51
CA GLY A 40 -13.89 -2.37 8.55
C GLY A 40 -13.53 -0.93 8.90
N THR A 41 -12.74 -0.69 9.96
CA THR A 41 -12.21 0.65 10.26
C THR A 41 -11.27 1.10 9.16
N LEU A 42 -11.53 2.28 8.56
CA LEU A 42 -10.73 2.84 7.49
C LEU A 42 -9.94 4.09 7.89
N SER A 43 -10.49 4.92 8.80
CA SER A 43 -9.90 6.19 9.23
C SER A 43 -8.53 5.99 9.87
N VAL A 44 -7.57 6.82 9.48
CA VAL A 44 -6.19 6.79 10.00
C VAL A 44 -6.18 7.14 11.50
N GLU A 45 -7.06 8.02 11.95
CA GLU A 45 -7.16 8.50 13.33
C GLU A 45 -7.50 7.38 14.32
N GLU A 46 -8.30 6.40 13.90
CA GLU A 46 -8.60 5.23 14.74
C GLU A 46 -7.36 4.36 14.97
N TYR A 47 -6.50 4.20 13.96
CA TYR A 47 -5.22 3.51 14.11
C TYR A 47 -4.24 4.33 14.97
N ALA A 48 -4.25 5.66 14.86
CA ALA A 48 -3.35 6.56 15.58
C ALA A 48 -3.46 6.43 17.11
N LYS A 49 -4.65 6.10 17.63
CA LYS A 49 -4.88 5.85 19.07
C LYS A 49 -4.01 4.75 19.65
N TYR A 50 -3.62 3.78 18.82
CA TYR A 50 -2.89 2.59 19.23
C TYR A 50 -1.47 2.52 18.64
N TYR A 51 -1.25 3.15 17.48
CA TYR A 51 0.01 3.12 16.73
C TYR A 51 0.54 4.54 16.42
N PRO A 52 0.76 5.40 17.45
CA PRO A 52 1.08 6.81 17.24
C PRO A 52 2.41 7.03 16.50
N LYS A 53 3.41 6.15 16.69
CA LYS A 53 4.69 6.27 15.98
C LYS A 53 4.57 6.01 14.48
N GLN A 54 3.78 5.01 14.11
CA GLN A 54 3.50 4.68 12.72
C GLN A 54 2.64 5.78 12.08
N TYR A 55 1.66 6.27 12.83
CA TYR A 55 0.87 7.43 12.43
C TYR A 55 1.75 8.66 12.15
N ASP A 56 2.64 9.02 13.07
CA ASP A 56 3.57 10.15 12.90
C ASP A 56 4.39 9.99 11.61
N THR A 57 4.86 8.78 11.32
CA THR A 57 5.60 8.52 10.07
C THR A 57 4.72 8.58 8.82
N TYR A 58 3.46 8.16 8.91
CA TYR A 58 2.50 8.32 7.82
C TYR A 58 2.20 9.81 7.56
N MET A 59 2.07 10.62 8.61
CA MET A 59 1.79 12.04 8.48
C MET A 59 2.95 12.83 7.85
N LYS A 60 4.19 12.31 7.91
CA LYS A 60 5.30 12.88 7.13
C LYS A 60 5.08 12.82 5.63
N THR A 61 4.15 11.99 5.12
CA THR A 61 3.77 12.02 3.70
C THR A 61 3.06 13.31 3.28
N ALA A 62 2.63 14.15 4.23
CA ALA A 62 2.17 15.50 3.96
C ALA A 62 3.32 16.49 3.71
N GLU A 63 4.55 16.16 4.12
CA GLU A 63 5.73 17.02 3.93
C GLU A 63 6.15 17.01 2.45
N MET A 64 6.45 18.20 1.92
CA MET A 64 6.93 18.37 0.54
C MET A 64 8.40 18.78 0.54
N SER A 65 9.24 18.04 -0.19
CA SER A 65 10.65 18.36 -0.35
C SER A 65 11.23 17.68 -1.60
N ASN A 66 12.10 18.41 -2.29
CA ASN A 66 12.99 17.87 -3.34
C ASN A 66 14.45 17.80 -2.85
N GLU A 67 14.70 18.02 -1.56
CA GLU A 67 16.05 17.99 -1.01
C GLU A 67 16.62 16.56 -1.06
N GLY A 68 17.83 16.41 -1.59
CA GLY A 68 18.52 15.13 -1.68
C GLY A 68 18.11 14.26 -2.87
N SER A 69 17.17 14.70 -3.70
CA SER A 69 16.76 14.03 -4.94
C SER A 69 17.20 14.81 -6.18
N LYS A 70 17.57 14.08 -7.24
CA LYS A 70 18.08 14.68 -8.49
C LYS A 70 16.99 14.94 -9.53
N TYR A 71 15.92 14.14 -9.53
CA TYR A 71 14.98 14.06 -10.67
C TYR A 71 13.51 14.29 -10.28
N GLY A 72 13.24 14.80 -9.09
CA GLY A 72 11.87 14.91 -8.57
C GLY A 72 11.87 14.94 -7.05
N GLY A 73 10.74 14.65 -6.44
CA GLY A 73 10.58 14.58 -5.00
C GLY A 73 9.09 14.63 -4.67
N SER A 74 8.68 15.50 -3.75
CA SER A 74 7.26 15.65 -3.42
C SER A 74 6.73 17.09 -3.54
N GLU A 75 7.54 18.04 -4.01
CA GLU A 75 7.03 19.37 -4.34
C GLU A 75 6.23 19.30 -5.64
N GLU A 76 4.98 19.76 -5.60
CA GLU A 76 4.12 19.73 -6.76
C GLU A 76 4.60 20.72 -7.84
N TYR A 77 4.86 20.22 -9.05
CA TYR A 77 5.09 21.03 -10.23
C TYR A 77 4.43 20.40 -11.46
N ASN A 78 4.20 21.22 -12.50
CA ASN A 78 3.56 20.79 -13.73
C ASN A 78 4.60 20.16 -14.68
N ASN A 79 4.49 18.85 -14.90
CA ASN A 79 5.37 18.10 -15.78
C ASN A 79 5.24 18.54 -17.25
N LEU A 80 4.09 19.09 -17.66
CA LEU A 80 3.89 19.64 -18.99
C LEU A 80 4.61 20.99 -19.20
N ALA A 81 4.99 21.67 -18.12
CA ALA A 81 5.84 22.86 -18.18
C ALA A 81 7.32 22.46 -18.20
N GLN A 82 7.70 21.49 -17.36
CA GLN A 82 9.06 20.96 -17.29
C GLN A 82 9.48 20.23 -18.58
N TRP A 83 8.56 19.45 -19.16
CA TRP A 83 8.77 18.69 -20.39
C TRP A 83 7.68 19.03 -21.42
N PRO A 84 7.81 20.15 -22.16
CA PRO A 84 6.76 20.63 -23.04
C PRO A 84 6.32 19.65 -24.14
N PHE A 85 7.22 18.76 -24.58
CA PHE A 85 6.91 17.74 -25.58
C PHE A 85 5.85 16.72 -25.12
N LEU A 86 5.61 16.59 -23.80
CA LEU A 86 4.56 15.72 -23.28
C LEU A 86 3.15 16.17 -23.73
N LYS A 87 2.95 17.47 -23.97
CA LYS A 87 1.66 17.97 -24.49
C LYS A 87 1.34 17.41 -25.88
N GLU A 88 2.37 17.29 -26.73
CA GLU A 88 2.23 16.73 -28.08
C GLU A 88 2.02 15.22 -28.02
N ILE A 89 2.81 14.51 -27.21
CA ILE A 89 2.69 13.05 -27.04
C ILE A 89 1.30 12.66 -26.51
N PHE A 90 0.74 13.47 -25.60
CA PHE A 90 -0.57 13.21 -24.99
C PHE A 90 -1.73 13.91 -25.70
N ALA A 91 -1.51 14.50 -26.89
CA ALA A 91 -2.52 15.24 -27.60
C ALA A 91 -3.81 14.41 -27.80
N GLY A 92 -4.95 15.01 -27.47
CA GLY A 92 -6.25 14.34 -27.51
C GLY A 92 -6.60 13.51 -26.27
N TYR A 93 -5.74 13.47 -25.25
CA TYR A 93 -5.99 12.76 -24.00
C TYR A 93 -5.83 13.68 -22.78
N GLY A 94 -6.50 13.36 -21.67
CA GLY A 94 -6.54 14.22 -20.47
C GLY A 94 -5.14 14.54 -19.91
N PHE A 95 -4.15 13.67 -20.11
CA PHE A 95 -2.77 13.91 -19.70
C PHE A 95 -2.10 15.11 -20.42
N SER A 96 -2.59 15.55 -21.57
CA SER A 96 -2.14 16.80 -22.21
C SER A 96 -2.66 18.06 -21.53
N ILE A 97 -3.66 17.93 -20.65
CA ILE A 97 -4.29 19.04 -19.93
C ILE A 97 -3.56 19.29 -18.61
N GLU A 98 -3.35 18.23 -17.82
CA GLU A 98 -2.68 18.33 -16.54
C GLU A 98 -1.99 17.02 -16.15
N TYR A 99 -0.69 17.12 -15.86
CA TYR A 99 0.15 16.04 -15.38
C TYR A 99 1.19 16.68 -14.47
N ASN A 100 1.09 16.39 -13.17
CA ASN A 100 1.93 16.99 -12.13
C ASN A 100 2.84 15.92 -11.54
N GLU A 101 3.94 16.35 -10.91
CA GLU A 101 4.76 15.50 -10.05
C GLU A 101 3.89 14.86 -8.95
N ASP A 102 4.17 13.60 -8.63
CA ASP A 102 3.50 12.91 -7.54
C ASP A 102 3.97 13.44 -6.17
N ARG A 103 3.10 13.23 -5.17
CA ARG A 103 3.37 13.58 -3.78
C ARG A 103 2.79 12.52 -2.85
N GLY A 104 2.98 12.69 -1.55
CA GLY A 104 2.70 11.65 -0.57
C GLY A 104 1.22 11.22 -0.49
N HIS A 105 1.01 10.00 0.01
CA HIS A 105 -0.29 9.34 0.11
C HIS A 105 -1.38 10.17 0.79
N HIS A 106 -1.02 11.06 1.72
CA HIS A 106 -1.91 12.01 2.37
C HIS A 106 -2.77 12.80 1.36
N TYR A 107 -2.21 13.14 0.20
CA TYR A 107 -2.87 13.96 -0.81
C TYR A 107 -3.58 13.17 -1.91
N ALA A 108 -3.50 11.83 -1.90
CA ALA A 108 -3.98 11.00 -3.02
C ALA A 108 -5.46 11.26 -3.37
N LEU A 109 -6.30 11.45 -2.35
CA LEU A 109 -7.73 11.72 -2.51
C LEU A 109 -7.99 13.17 -2.94
N GLU A 110 -7.21 14.12 -2.44
CA GLU A 110 -7.29 15.53 -2.83
C GLU A 110 -6.93 15.71 -4.31
N ASP A 111 -5.81 15.12 -4.73
CA ASP A 111 -5.23 15.33 -6.05
C ASP A 111 -6.11 14.74 -7.15
N VAL A 112 -6.64 13.53 -6.94
CA VAL A 112 -7.54 12.91 -7.92
C VAL A 112 -8.84 13.69 -8.09
N GLN A 113 -9.28 14.44 -7.06
CA GLN A 113 -10.49 15.26 -7.13
C GLN A 113 -10.27 16.60 -7.81
N LYS A 114 -9.06 17.18 -7.68
CA LYS A 114 -8.73 18.51 -8.23
C LYS A 114 -8.19 18.46 -9.65
N ILE A 115 -7.61 17.33 -10.06
CA ILE A 115 -6.96 17.20 -11.36
C ILE A 115 -7.93 17.40 -12.52
N LYS A 116 -7.53 18.22 -13.50
CA LYS A 116 -8.31 18.54 -14.71
C LYS A 116 -8.41 17.39 -15.70
N ARG A 117 -7.75 16.26 -15.43
CA ARG A 117 -7.90 15.03 -16.21
C ARG A 117 -9.26 14.38 -15.99
N ILE A 118 -9.84 14.55 -14.80
CA ILE A 118 -11.19 14.09 -14.51
C ILE A 118 -12.18 15.03 -15.19
N ASN A 119 -13.06 14.45 -15.98
CA ASN A 119 -14.12 15.11 -16.73
C ASN A 119 -15.46 14.37 -16.55
N GLU A 120 -16.50 14.79 -17.25
CA GLU A 120 -17.85 14.22 -17.19
C GLU A 120 -17.92 12.74 -17.59
N ASN A 121 -16.96 12.25 -18.39
CA ASN A 121 -16.90 10.87 -18.89
C ASN A 121 -15.95 9.98 -18.07
N SER A 122 -15.35 10.51 -17.00
CA SER A 122 -14.43 9.74 -16.17
C SER A 122 -15.19 8.68 -15.38
N ILE A 123 -14.62 7.47 -15.33
CA ILE A 123 -15.23 6.31 -14.69
C ILE A 123 -14.65 6.07 -13.29
N ALA A 124 -15.40 5.38 -12.44
CA ALA A 124 -15.05 5.16 -11.04
C ALA A 124 -13.80 4.29 -10.85
N SER A 125 -13.36 3.58 -11.88
CA SER A 125 -12.06 2.88 -11.89
C SER A 125 -10.89 3.78 -11.47
N CYS A 126 -10.96 5.12 -11.68
CA CYS A 126 -9.94 6.05 -11.20
C CYS A 126 -9.81 6.12 -9.66
N TRP A 127 -10.84 5.75 -8.91
CA TRP A 127 -10.80 5.69 -7.43
C TRP A 127 -10.03 4.49 -6.89
N THR A 128 -9.87 3.44 -7.70
CA THR A 128 -9.40 2.11 -7.26
C THR A 128 -8.10 2.17 -6.45
N CYS A 129 -7.17 3.02 -6.85
CA CYS A 129 -5.87 3.17 -6.18
C CYS A 129 -5.76 4.47 -5.35
N LYS A 130 -6.88 5.06 -4.95
CA LYS A 130 -6.93 6.39 -4.29
C LYS A 130 -7.62 6.39 -2.94
N SER A 131 -8.45 5.40 -2.66
CA SER A 131 -9.27 5.37 -1.44
C SER A 131 -9.27 3.98 -0.79
N ALA A 132 -9.26 3.97 0.56
CA ALA A 132 -9.47 2.78 1.36
C ALA A 132 -10.91 2.24 1.27
N ASN A 133 -11.87 3.06 0.84
CA ASN A 133 -13.27 2.66 0.71
C ASN A 133 -13.52 1.69 -0.47
N VAL A 134 -12.60 1.63 -1.45
CA VAL A 134 -12.79 0.90 -2.72
C VAL A 134 -13.21 -0.54 -2.52
N ALA A 135 -12.58 -1.28 -1.60
CA ALA A 135 -12.90 -2.69 -1.40
C ALA A 135 -14.37 -2.90 -1.00
N GLY A 136 -14.87 -2.10 -0.04
CA GLY A 136 -16.27 -2.16 0.39
C GLY A 136 -17.25 -1.64 -0.68
N VAL A 137 -16.87 -0.62 -1.46
CA VAL A 137 -17.70 -0.12 -2.56
C VAL A 137 -17.80 -1.15 -3.69
N VAL A 138 -16.71 -1.84 -4.02
CA VAL A 138 -16.71 -2.93 -5.00
C VAL A 138 -17.50 -4.14 -4.48
N GLU A 139 -17.44 -4.44 -3.18
CA GLU A 139 -18.29 -5.49 -2.57
C GLU A 139 -19.79 -5.15 -2.70
N GLU A 140 -20.16 -3.88 -2.51
CA GLU A 140 -21.55 -3.42 -2.65
C GLU A 140 -22.05 -3.43 -4.10
N MET A 141 -21.23 -2.92 -5.03
CA MET A 141 -21.65 -2.66 -6.42
C MET A 141 -21.30 -3.78 -7.40
N GLY A 142 -20.36 -4.66 -7.06
CA GLY A 142 -19.75 -5.61 -8.00
C GLY A 142 -19.12 -4.91 -9.21
N ASP A 143 -19.18 -5.56 -10.37
CA ASP A 143 -18.58 -5.07 -11.61
C ASP A 143 -19.12 -3.69 -12.08
N ALA A 144 -20.33 -3.31 -11.64
CA ALA A 144 -20.91 -2.01 -11.96
C ALA A 144 -20.10 -0.84 -11.42
N TYR A 145 -19.28 -1.05 -10.38
CA TYR A 145 -18.34 -0.05 -9.88
C TYR A 145 -17.40 0.46 -10.98
N TYR A 146 -16.83 -0.44 -11.79
CA TYR A 146 -15.74 -0.08 -12.68
C TYR A 146 -16.18 0.83 -13.83
N SER A 147 -17.45 0.76 -14.22
CA SER A 147 -18.06 1.58 -15.28
C SER A 147 -18.96 2.72 -14.77
N ALA A 148 -19.23 2.78 -13.45
CA ALA A 148 -19.96 3.89 -12.86
C ALA A 148 -19.24 5.23 -13.10
N ASN A 149 -19.97 6.33 -13.06
CA ASN A 149 -19.37 7.65 -13.21
C ASN A 149 -18.50 7.96 -11.98
N PHE A 150 -17.32 8.55 -12.21
CA PHE A 150 -16.40 8.96 -11.14
C PHE A 150 -17.07 9.89 -10.13
N HIS A 151 -17.87 10.84 -10.61
CA HIS A 151 -18.50 11.87 -9.78
C HIS A 151 -19.58 11.31 -8.87
N ASP A 152 -20.30 10.28 -9.32
CA ASP A 152 -21.37 9.64 -8.55
C ASP A 152 -20.85 8.95 -7.28
N LEU A 153 -19.62 8.44 -7.33
CA LEU A 153 -19.01 7.73 -6.20
C LEU A 153 -18.17 8.62 -5.29
N LYS A 154 -17.99 9.91 -5.63
CA LYS A 154 -17.20 10.85 -4.83
C LYS A 154 -17.62 10.86 -3.36
N GLY A 155 -18.93 10.83 -3.08
CA GLY A 155 -19.45 10.79 -1.71
C GLY A 155 -19.18 9.50 -0.93
N LYS A 156 -18.82 8.41 -1.62
CA LYS A 156 -18.43 7.13 -1.00
C LYS A 156 -16.94 7.00 -0.72
N MET A 157 -16.11 7.89 -1.30
CA MET A 157 -14.64 7.89 -1.14
C MET A 157 -14.24 8.87 -0.05
N THR A 158 -14.53 8.51 1.21
CA THR A 158 -14.33 9.40 2.36
C THR A 158 -12.90 9.37 2.89
N GLU A 159 -12.23 8.23 2.74
CA GLU A 159 -10.87 8.01 3.21
C GLU A 159 -9.92 7.86 2.03
N GLY A 160 -8.77 8.53 2.10
CA GLY A 160 -7.69 8.38 1.12
C GLY A 160 -6.97 7.04 1.26
N ILE A 161 -5.66 7.04 1.02
CA ILE A 161 -4.84 5.86 1.31
C ILE A 161 -4.55 5.85 2.82
N THR A 162 -4.97 4.80 3.52
CA THR A 162 -4.87 4.68 4.98
C THR A 162 -4.15 3.39 5.40
N CYS A 163 -4.04 3.17 6.72
CA CYS A 163 -3.52 1.93 7.29
C CYS A 163 -4.29 0.70 6.79
N ALA A 164 -5.62 0.84 6.61
CA ALA A 164 -6.52 -0.23 6.23
C ALA A 164 -6.28 -0.76 4.81
N ASN A 165 -5.62 0.02 3.93
CA ASN A 165 -5.26 -0.50 2.61
C ASN A 165 -4.29 -1.69 2.68
N CYS A 166 -3.46 -1.75 3.74
CA CYS A 166 -2.36 -2.69 3.85
C CYS A 166 -2.42 -3.57 5.10
N HIS A 167 -3.17 -3.18 6.13
CA HIS A 167 -3.22 -3.88 7.42
C HIS A 167 -4.62 -4.30 7.81
N ASP A 168 -4.76 -5.56 8.23
CA ASP A 168 -5.96 -6.01 8.93
C ASP A 168 -6.08 -5.28 10.28
N PRO A 169 -7.23 -4.62 10.57
CA PRO A 169 -7.37 -3.79 11.78
C PRO A 169 -7.21 -4.60 13.07
N GLN A 170 -7.56 -5.88 13.07
CA GLN A 170 -7.58 -6.69 14.29
C GLN A 170 -6.21 -7.29 14.62
N THR A 171 -5.40 -7.59 13.61
CA THR A 171 -4.11 -8.30 13.74
C THR A 171 -2.90 -7.43 13.41
N MET A 172 -3.10 -6.36 12.63
CA MET A 172 -2.06 -5.61 11.92
C MET A 172 -1.21 -6.45 10.96
N ASN A 173 -1.62 -7.68 10.65
CA ASN A 173 -0.99 -8.46 9.59
C ASN A 173 -1.20 -7.76 8.25
N LEU A 174 -0.24 -7.96 7.34
CA LEU A 174 -0.36 -7.45 5.98
C LEU A 174 -1.51 -8.13 5.26
N VAL A 175 -2.30 -7.35 4.53
CA VAL A 175 -3.43 -7.82 3.72
C VAL A 175 -3.41 -7.16 2.36
N ILE A 176 -3.94 -7.87 1.37
CA ILE A 176 -4.21 -7.32 0.04
C ILE A 176 -5.69 -7.01 -0.03
N THR A 177 -6.05 -5.74 0.14
CA THR A 177 -7.44 -5.26 0.03
C THR A 177 -7.87 -4.97 -1.40
N GLN A 178 -6.92 -4.68 -2.29
CA GLN A 178 -7.20 -4.18 -3.63
C GLN A 178 -7.72 -5.27 -4.57
N PRO A 179 -8.98 -5.21 -5.05
CA PRO A 179 -9.58 -6.27 -5.86
C PRO A 179 -8.78 -6.65 -7.11
N PRO A 180 -8.23 -5.70 -7.91
CA PRO A 180 -7.48 -6.05 -9.11
C PRO A 180 -6.21 -6.87 -8.83
N LEU A 181 -5.52 -6.61 -7.71
CA LEU A 181 -4.33 -7.37 -7.35
C LEU A 181 -4.69 -8.79 -6.91
N ARG A 182 -5.80 -8.95 -6.16
CA ARG A 182 -6.31 -10.27 -5.77
C ARG A 182 -6.68 -11.10 -7.00
N ASP A 183 -7.39 -10.51 -7.96
CA ASP A 183 -7.72 -11.18 -9.23
C ASP A 183 -6.45 -11.58 -10.01
N ALA A 184 -5.50 -10.65 -10.15
CA ALA A 184 -4.23 -10.93 -10.83
C ALA A 184 -3.46 -12.08 -10.17
N LEU A 185 -3.41 -12.15 -8.84
CA LEU A 185 -2.76 -13.24 -8.11
C LEU A 185 -3.48 -14.57 -8.31
N ASN A 186 -4.81 -14.59 -8.25
CA ASN A 186 -5.61 -15.77 -8.52
C ASN A 186 -5.38 -16.31 -9.94
N ARG A 187 -5.31 -15.42 -10.95
CA ARG A 187 -4.98 -15.78 -12.34
C ARG A 187 -3.58 -16.38 -12.50
N LEU A 188 -2.68 -16.05 -11.59
CA LEU A 188 -1.33 -16.63 -11.50
C LEU A 188 -1.29 -17.92 -10.66
N GLY A 189 -2.42 -18.39 -10.14
CA GLY A 189 -2.49 -19.54 -9.24
C GLY A 189 -1.88 -19.28 -7.87
N LYS A 190 -1.82 -18.00 -7.44
CA LYS A 190 -1.32 -17.59 -6.13
C LYS A 190 -2.47 -17.18 -5.24
N ASP A 191 -2.50 -17.71 -4.02
CA ASP A 191 -3.46 -17.31 -3.00
C ASP A 191 -3.08 -15.92 -2.43
N PRO A 192 -3.89 -14.87 -2.63
CA PRO A 192 -3.60 -13.53 -2.12
C PRO A 192 -3.57 -13.45 -0.58
N ASP A 193 -4.14 -14.42 0.12
CA ASP A 193 -4.16 -14.46 1.58
C ASP A 193 -3.02 -15.33 2.15
N ASN A 194 -2.33 -16.10 1.30
CA ASN A 194 -1.23 -16.99 1.67
C ASN A 194 -0.04 -16.88 0.69
N LEU A 195 0.50 -15.67 0.53
CA LEU A 195 1.69 -15.45 -0.29
C LEU A 195 2.95 -15.94 0.43
N THR A 196 3.63 -16.92 -0.17
CA THR A 196 4.93 -17.47 0.28
C THR A 196 6.07 -17.06 -0.63
#